data_AF-A0A1V5MTS1-F1
#
_entry.id   AF-A0A1V5MTS1-F1
#
_cell.length_a   1.000
_cell.length_b   1.000
_cell.length_c   1.000
_cell.angle_alpha   90.00
_cell.angle_beta   90.00
_cell.angle_gamma   90.00
#
_symmetry.space_group_name_H-M   'P 1'
#
loop_
_entity.id
_entity.type
_entity.pdbx_description
1 polymer ?
#
loop_
_entity_poly.entity_id
_entity_poly.type
_entity_poly.pdbx_seq_one_letter_code
_entity_poly.pdbx_strand_id
1 'polypeptide(L)'
;MEAIATEMDMPAVHRAVKPLAGPFRRALKLLGTSPHETALVGDQIFTDILGGNMAGLYTILVVPMKGKDFWGTRLISRHLEKIVLARLKKKPEVYHGKWD
;
A
#
# COMPACT_ATOMS: atom_id res chain seq x y z
N MET A 1 9.41 -2.58 -13.07
CA MET A 1 9.63 -2.77 -11.62
C MET A 1 10.92 -3.54 -11.35
N GLU A 2 11.13 -4.71 -11.94
CA GLU A 2 12.36 -5.51 -11.73
C GLU A 2 13.65 -4.78 -12.13
N ALA A 3 13.63 -4.06 -13.26
CA ALA A 3 14.74 -3.22 -13.69
C ALA A 3 15.11 -2.12 -12.65
N ILE A 4 14.10 -1.44 -12.08
CA ILE A 4 14.32 -0.35 -11.11
C ILE A 4 14.81 -0.92 -9.77
N ALA A 5 14.23 -2.03 -9.30
CA ALA A 5 14.66 -2.64 -8.05
C ALA A 5 16.11 -3.16 -8.13
N THR A 6 16.48 -3.74 -9.28
CA THR A 6 17.85 -4.22 -9.52
C THR A 6 18.84 -3.05 -9.59
N GLU A 7 18.46 -1.95 -10.25
CA GLU A 7 19.28 -0.74 -10.33
C GLU A 7 19.52 -0.09 -8.96
N MET A 8 18.55 -0.21 -8.05
CA MET A 8 18.65 0.29 -6.67
C MET A 8 19.21 -0.72 -5.67
N ASP A 9 19.62 -1.91 -6.12
CA ASP A 9 20.06 -3.03 -5.28
C ASP A 9 19.06 -3.38 -4.16
N MET A 10 17.77 -3.30 -4.48
CA MET A 10 16.68 -3.53 -3.52
C MET A 10 16.01 -4.89 -3.74
N PRO A 11 15.83 -5.69 -2.67
CA PRO A 11 15.09 -6.94 -2.75
C PRO A 11 13.63 -6.70 -3.14
N ALA A 12 13.13 -7.49 -4.10
CA ALA A 12 11.77 -7.35 -4.61
C ALA A 12 11.01 -8.69 -4.63
N VAL A 13 9.70 -8.63 -4.36
CA VAL A 13 8.78 -9.77 -4.52
C VAL A 13 7.92 -9.54 -5.76
N HIS A 14 8.15 -10.35 -6.80
CA HIS A 14 7.36 -10.30 -8.03
C HIS A 14 5.99 -10.97 -7.89
N ARG A 15 5.06 -10.60 -8.78
CA ARG A 15 3.70 -11.17 -8.87
C ARG A 15 2.98 -11.20 -7.51
N ALA A 16 3.02 -10.09 -6.80
CA ALA A 16 2.28 -9.91 -5.55
C ALA A 16 0.78 -9.75 -5.85
N VAL A 17 0.00 -10.84 -5.69
CA VAL A 17 -1.46 -10.83 -5.84
C VAL A 17 -2.10 -10.22 -4.59
N LYS A 18 -1.94 -8.90 -4.41
CA LYS A 18 -2.58 -8.14 -3.33
C LYS A 18 -4.11 -8.20 -3.50
N PRO A 19 -4.91 -8.22 -2.41
CA PRO A 19 -4.54 -7.95 -1.02
C PRO A 19 -4.11 -9.17 -0.20
N LEU A 20 -3.79 -10.31 -0.83
CA LEU A 20 -3.42 -11.51 -0.07
C LEU A 20 -2.18 -11.25 0.81
N ALA A 21 -2.19 -11.75 2.05
CA ALA A 21 -1.10 -11.56 3.01
C ALA A 21 0.20 -12.32 2.62
N GLY A 22 0.09 -13.37 1.79
CA GLY A 22 1.21 -14.22 1.39
C GLY A 22 2.39 -13.45 0.76
N PRO A 23 2.18 -12.62 -0.27
CA PRO A 23 3.19 -11.70 -0.80
C PRO A 23 3.91 -10.85 0.25
N PHE A 24 3.19 -10.24 1.20
CA PHE A 24 3.79 -9.41 2.25
C PHE A 24 4.65 -10.23 3.22
N ARG A 25 4.20 -11.41 3.61
CA ARG A 25 5.00 -12.33 4.44
C ARG A 25 6.27 -12.81 3.73
N ARG A 26 6.22 -12.98 2.40
CA ARG A 26 7.43 -13.27 1.60
C ARG A 26 8.39 -12.09 1.60
N ALA A 27 7.89 -10.86 1.46
CA ALA A 27 8.71 -9.66 1.53
C ALA A 27 9.40 -9.52 2.90
N LEU A 28 8.66 -9.73 3.99
CA LEU A 28 9.23 -9.75 5.35
C LEU A 28 10.34 -10.79 5.50
N LYS A 29 10.13 -12.02 5.01
CA LYS A 29 11.16 -13.06 5.02
C LYS A 29 12.40 -12.68 4.21
N LEU A 30 12.21 -12.03 3.05
CA LEU A 30 13.31 -11.58 2.19
C LEU A 30 14.11 -10.45 2.84
N LEU A 31 13.43 -9.56 3.57
CA LEU A 31 14.05 -8.48 4.33
C LEU A 31 14.66 -8.95 5.65
N GLY A 32 14.31 -10.14 6.13
CA GLY A 32 14.74 -10.65 7.44
C GLY A 32 14.12 -9.91 8.62
N THR A 33 13.00 -9.22 8.40
CA THR A 33 12.34 -8.38 9.40
C THR A 33 11.00 -8.96 9.86
N SER A 34 10.52 -8.44 10.98
CA SER A 34 9.19 -8.73 11.50
C SER A 34 8.16 -7.63 11.17
N PRO A 35 6.85 -7.89 11.31
CA PRO A 35 5.83 -6.87 11.09
C PRO A 35 5.91 -5.67 12.05
N HIS A 36 6.46 -5.83 13.26
CA HIS A 36 6.50 -4.78 14.27
C HIS A 36 7.61 -3.74 14.03
N GLU A 37 8.63 -4.11 13.26
CA GLU A 37 9.73 -3.21 12.86
C GLU A 37 9.64 -2.79 11.39
N THR A 38 8.57 -3.19 10.68
CA THR A 38 8.40 -2.92 9.25
C THR A 38 7.11 -2.15 8.99
N ALA A 39 7.21 -1.04 8.25
CA ALA A 39 6.06 -0.30 7.75
C ALA A 39 5.83 -0.58 6.27
N LEU A 40 4.56 -0.64 5.85
CA LEU A 40 4.16 -0.67 4.46
C LEU A 40 3.70 0.72 4.03
N VAL A 41 4.29 1.26 2.96
CA VAL A 41 3.83 2.48 2.31
C VAL A 41 3.15 2.12 1.00
N GLY A 42 1.92 2.59 0.78
CA GLY A 42 1.16 2.31 -0.44
C GLY A 42 0.09 3.35 -0.71
N ASP A 43 -0.41 3.39 -1.93
CA ASP A 43 -1.35 4.42 -2.40
C ASP A 43 -2.76 3.87 -2.63
N GLN A 44 -2.91 2.54 -2.65
CA GLN A 44 -4.18 1.88 -2.86
C GLN A 44 -4.72 1.23 -1.58
N ILE A 45 -5.91 1.67 -1.15
CA ILE A 45 -6.54 1.20 0.10
C ILE A 45 -6.88 -0.29 0.06
N PHE A 46 -7.44 -0.77 -1.05
CA PHE A 46 -7.97 -2.13 -1.16
C PHE A 46 -6.94 -3.19 -1.58
N THR A 47 -5.70 -2.78 -1.83
CA THR A 47 -4.61 -3.69 -2.20
C THR A 47 -3.49 -3.57 -1.18
N ASP A 48 -2.80 -2.44 -1.13
CA ASP A 48 -1.66 -2.21 -0.26
C ASP A 48 -2.09 -2.15 1.20
N ILE A 49 -2.97 -1.21 1.54
CA ILE A 49 -3.32 -0.95 2.94
C ILE A 49 -4.07 -2.14 3.53
N LEU A 50 -5.05 -2.69 2.80
CA LEU A 50 -5.76 -3.87 3.25
C LEU A 50 -4.82 -5.08 3.41
N GLY A 51 -3.95 -5.33 2.43
CA GLY A 51 -3.03 -6.46 2.47
C GLY A 51 -1.96 -6.33 3.55
N GLY A 52 -1.45 -5.12 3.79
CA GLY A 52 -0.52 -4.81 4.87
C GLY A 52 -1.15 -5.03 6.25
N ASN A 53 -2.37 -4.53 6.46
CA ASN A 53 -3.10 -4.74 7.70
C ASN A 53 -3.39 -6.23 7.96
N MET A 54 -3.77 -6.98 6.91
CA MET A 54 -3.93 -8.45 7.00
C MET A 54 -2.62 -9.18 7.33
N ALA A 55 -1.48 -8.61 6.95
CA ALA A 55 -0.16 -9.13 7.27
C ALA A 55 0.37 -8.65 8.64
N GLY A 56 -0.37 -7.80 9.36
CA GLY A 56 0.02 -7.25 10.66
C GLY A 56 1.04 -6.11 10.58
N LEU A 57 1.20 -5.49 9.41
CA LEU A 57 2.14 -4.38 9.20
C LEU A 57 1.52 -3.05 9.65
N TYR A 58 2.36 -2.14 10.11
CA TYR A 58 1.98 -0.73 10.20
C TYR A 58 1.87 -0.15 8.79
N THR A 59 0.68 0.31 8.38
CA THR A 59 0.45 0.80 7.01
C THR A 59 0.34 2.31 6.94
N ILE A 60 1.02 2.91 5.96
CA ILE A 60 1.00 4.34 5.64
C ILE A 60 0.35 4.49 4.26
N LEU A 61 -0.81 5.14 4.23
CA LEU A 61 -1.50 5.50 2.99
C LEU A 61 -0.96 6.85 2.50
N VAL A 62 -0.36 6.84 1.32
CA VAL A 62 0.04 8.08 0.62
C VAL A 62 -1.07 8.56 -0.30
N VAL A 63 -0.94 9.77 -0.84
CA VAL A 63 -1.90 10.33 -1.78
C VAL A 63 -2.03 9.41 -3.00
N PRO A 64 -3.23 8.88 -3.31
CA PRO A 64 -3.44 7.98 -4.43
C PRO A 64 -2.98 8.61 -5.74
N MET A 65 -2.10 7.92 -6.47
CA MET A 65 -1.69 8.38 -7.80
C MET A 65 -2.78 8.00 -8.82
N LYS A 66 -3.06 8.87 -9.79
CA LYS A 66 -4.03 8.58 -10.86
C LYS A 66 -3.46 7.52 -11.82
N GLY A 67 -3.62 6.24 -11.48
CA GLY A 67 -3.19 5.10 -12.29
C GLY A 67 -4.29 4.49 -13.17
N LYS A 68 -3.86 3.66 -14.14
CA LYS A 68 -4.74 2.82 -14.97
C LYS A 68 -5.25 1.63 -14.15
N ASP A 69 -6.29 1.85 -13.34
CA ASP A 69 -6.97 0.76 -12.64
C ASP A 69 -7.79 -0.11 -13.60
N PHE A 70 -7.83 -1.42 -13.32
CA PHE A 70 -8.74 -2.38 -13.93
C PHE A 70 -10.18 -1.81 -13.87
N TRP A 71 -10.89 -1.82 -15.00
CA TRP A 71 -12.17 -1.11 -15.16
C TRP A 71 -13.24 -1.48 -14.10
N GLY A 72 -13.26 -2.73 -13.64
CA GLY A 72 -14.21 -3.21 -12.63
C GLY A 72 -13.93 -2.73 -11.20
N THR A 73 -12.66 -2.67 -10.79
CA THR A 73 -12.27 -2.16 -9.46
C THR A 73 -12.37 -0.64 -9.41
N ARG A 74 -12.07 0.06 -10.52
CA ARG A 74 -12.08 1.54 -10.62
C ARG A 74 -13.41 2.21 -10.27
N LEU A 75 -14.55 1.58 -10.58
CA LEU A 75 -15.87 2.21 -10.42
C LEU A 75 -16.34 2.24 -8.95
N ILE A 76 -16.07 1.15 -8.22
CA ILE A 76 -16.40 0.98 -6.81
C ILE A 76 -15.33 1.66 -5.93
N SER A 77 -14.06 1.53 -6.31
CA SER A 77 -12.94 2.05 -5.52
C SER A 77 -12.94 3.57 -5.42
N ARG A 78 -13.23 4.32 -6.50
CA ARG A 78 -13.19 5.80 -6.48
C ARG A 78 -14.23 6.42 -5.54
N HIS A 79 -15.41 5.84 -5.43
CA HIS A 79 -16.46 6.37 -4.54
C HIS A 79 -16.14 6.04 -3.08
N LEU A 80 -15.73 4.79 -2.81
CA LEU A 80 -15.34 4.37 -1.48
C LEU A 80 -14.08 5.08 -1.00
N GLU A 81 -13.09 5.27 -1.87
CA GLU A 81 -11.85 5.99 -1.57
C GLU A 81 -12.13 7.44 -1.21
N LYS A 82 -13.01 8.14 -1.95
CA LYS A 82 -13.46 9.50 -1.56
C LYS A 82 -14.11 9.51 -0.19
N ILE A 83 -14.93 8.51 0.15
CA ILE A 83 -15.58 8.40 1.46
C ILE A 83 -14.54 8.14 2.55
N VAL A 84 -13.62 7.21 2.33
CA VAL A 84 -12.55 6.87 3.28
C VAL A 84 -11.62 8.05 3.48
N LEU A 85 -11.18 8.72 2.41
CA LEU A 85 -10.36 9.93 2.49
C LEU A 85 -11.11 11.07 3.20
N ALA A 86 -12.39 11.29 2.90
CA ALA A 86 -13.19 12.29 3.60
C ALA A 86 -13.31 11.99 5.11
N ARG A 87 -13.33 10.71 5.49
CA ARG A 87 -13.38 10.28 6.89
C ARG A 87 -12.02 10.34 7.57
N LEU A 88 -10.94 10.05 6.85
CA LEU A 88 -9.55 10.19 7.32
C LEU A 88 -9.18 11.67 7.51
N LYS A 89 -9.59 12.56 6.61
CA LYS A 89 -9.41 14.02 6.75
C LYS A 89 -10.01 14.60 8.03
N LYS A 90 -11.02 13.94 8.60
CA LYS A 90 -11.67 14.35 9.86
C LYS A 90 -10.92 13.86 11.11
N LYS A 91 -9.91 12.99 10.95
CA LYS A 91 -9.11 12.52 12.07
C LYS A 91 -7.91 13.45 12.27
N PRO A 92 -7.71 14.01 13.49
CA PRO A 92 -6.62 14.93 13.77
C PRO A 92 -5.22 14.27 13.67
N GLU A 93 -5.17 12.95 13.73
CA GLU A 93 -3.95 12.14 13.64
C GLU A 93 -3.45 11.94 12.20
N VAL A 94 -4.25 12.30 11.19
CA VAL A 94 -3.84 12.20 9.79
C VAL A 94 -2.98 13.41 9.46
N TYR A 95 -1.68 13.18 9.33
CA TYR A 95 -0.74 14.19 8.87
C TYR A 95 -0.94 14.46 7.38
N HIS A 96 -1.38 15.68 7.06
CA HIS A 96 -1.49 16.14 5.69
C HIS A 96 -0.18 16.86 5.36
N GLY A 97 0.78 16.13 4.79
CA GLY A 97 1.91 16.80 4.16
C GLY A 97 1.36 17.65 3.02
N LYS A 98 1.54 18.98 3.09
CA LYS A 98 1.49 19.81 1.89
C LYS A 98 2.77 19.47 1.13
N TRP A 99 2.64 18.63 0.12
CA TRP A 99 3.72 18.38 -0.84
C TRP A 99 3.45 19.37 -1.97
N ASP A 100 4.09 20.54 -1.86
CA ASP A 100 4.13 21.56 -2.91
C ASP A 100 5.03 21.09 -4.07
#